data_AF-A0A520KW52-F1
#
_entry.id   AF-A0A520KW52-F1
#
_cell.length_a   1.000
_cell.length_b   1.000
_cell.length_c   1.000
_cell.angle_alpha   90.00
_cell.angle_beta   90.00
_cell.angle_gamma   90.00
#
_symmetry.space_group_name_H-M   'P 1'
#
loop_
_entity.id
_entity.type
_entity.pdbx_description
1 polymer ?
#
loop_
_entity_poly.entity_id
_entity_poly.type
_entity_poly.pdbx_seq_one_letter_code
_entity_poly.pdbx_strand_id
1 'polypeptide(L)'
;MAKEVPKEKRFGLEVTKKKEMDPKWLEWGEVGRAEIVGYEIGTAEEGANIDKLQKKRFMEIWRPFDFIYHHSYGMVSPFFEGLLDKKLMGTRCPKCGDRFMPPRANCWRPSCKLQETEWVELPLRGTLHTFSIMYFAGTPFLRLLPAIIGYVRVEGCNMAMVIFVKEVDPTKLQCDMPVEIKFIDEPKGDPTDIYVVPAKGWKPVEDRFSWDEEGRARIVRNLKSTKEHWDKVYGKDRPMMAEVPD
;
A
#
# COMPACT_ATOMS: atom_id res chain seq x y z
N MET A 1 9.25 -10.26 -33.23
CA MET A 1 9.12 -11.46 -32.40
C MET A 1 10.40 -11.59 -31.57
N ALA A 2 10.36 -11.18 -30.31
CA ALA A 2 11.45 -11.47 -29.39
C ALA A 2 11.52 -12.99 -29.24
N LYS A 3 12.68 -13.58 -29.58
CA LYS A 3 12.91 -15.02 -29.42
C LYS A 3 12.67 -15.37 -27.95
N GLU A 4 11.90 -16.43 -27.70
CA GLU A 4 11.67 -16.97 -26.37
C GLU A 4 13.00 -17.09 -25.63
N VAL A 5 13.13 -16.36 -24.53
CA VAL A 5 14.24 -16.55 -23.61
C VAL A 5 14.04 -17.95 -23.00
N PRO A 6 15.01 -18.88 -23.16
CA PRO A 6 14.88 -20.22 -22.61
C PRO A 6 14.56 -20.15 -21.11
N LYS A 7 13.43 -20.74 -20.70
CA LYS A 7 12.89 -20.71 -19.31
C LYS A 7 13.89 -21.20 -18.26
N GLU A 8 14.95 -21.87 -18.67
CA GLU A 8 15.90 -22.60 -17.82
C GLU A 8 17.18 -21.81 -17.48
N LYS A 9 17.51 -20.73 -18.19
CA LYS A 9 18.62 -19.83 -17.76
C LYS A 9 18.12 -18.77 -16.77
N ARG A 10 17.47 -19.21 -15.69
CA ARG A 10 17.15 -18.38 -14.52
C ARG A 10 18.40 -18.14 -13.69
N PHE A 11 19.25 -17.16 -14.04
CA PHE A 11 20.30 -16.55 -13.19
C PHE A 11 20.95 -17.41 -12.05
N GLY A 12 21.21 -18.71 -12.26
CA GLY A 12 21.67 -19.62 -11.21
C GLY A 12 20.76 -19.78 -9.98
N LEU A 13 19.47 -19.42 -10.04
CA LEU A 13 18.54 -19.58 -8.92
C LEU A 13 18.04 -21.03 -8.84
N GLU A 14 18.44 -21.75 -7.80
CA GLU A 14 17.88 -23.06 -7.45
C GLU A 14 16.53 -22.88 -6.74
N VAL A 15 15.47 -23.43 -7.33
CA VAL A 15 14.10 -23.27 -6.80
C VAL A 15 13.80 -24.38 -5.79
N THR A 16 13.60 -24.00 -4.53
CA THR A 16 13.31 -24.94 -3.42
C THR A 16 11.81 -25.01 -3.08
N LYS A 17 11.06 -23.93 -3.30
CA LYS A 17 9.61 -23.82 -3.08
C LYS A 17 8.99 -22.99 -4.21
N LYS A 18 7.83 -23.41 -4.73
CA LYS A 18 7.13 -22.71 -5.81
C LYS A 18 5.62 -22.77 -5.61
N LYS A 19 4.95 -21.66 -5.90
CA LYS A 19 3.51 -21.59 -6.16
C LYS A 19 3.34 -21.20 -7.63
N GLU A 20 2.56 -21.98 -8.38
CA GLU A 20 2.32 -21.66 -9.79
C GLU A 20 1.48 -20.39 -9.93
N MET A 21 1.86 -19.55 -10.89
CA MET A 21 1.07 -18.40 -11.29
C MET A 21 -0.08 -18.87 -12.18
N ASP A 22 -1.26 -18.29 -11.99
CA ASP A 22 -2.41 -18.53 -12.86
C ASP A 22 -2.05 -18.15 -14.33
N PRO A 23 -2.12 -19.08 -15.30
CA PRO A 23 -1.74 -18.83 -16.69
C PRO A 23 -2.49 -17.66 -17.34
N LYS A 24 -3.70 -17.32 -16.87
CA LYS A 24 -4.49 -16.21 -17.42
C LYS A 24 -3.73 -14.87 -17.39
N TRP A 25 -2.80 -14.69 -16.44
CA TRP A 25 -2.01 -13.47 -16.37
C TRP A 25 -1.10 -13.31 -17.60
N LEU A 26 -0.60 -14.41 -18.17
CA LEU A 26 0.20 -14.38 -19.40
C LEU A 26 -0.66 -13.96 -20.59
N GLU A 27 -1.88 -14.48 -20.68
CA GLU A 27 -2.84 -14.09 -21.72
C GLU A 27 -3.16 -12.58 -21.64
N TRP A 28 -3.41 -12.06 -20.43
CA TRP A 28 -3.66 -10.62 -20.22
C TRP A 28 -2.47 -9.75 -20.64
N GLY A 29 -1.24 -10.16 -20.29
CA GLY A 29 -0.02 -9.47 -20.71
C GLY A 29 0.18 -9.47 -22.24
N GLU A 30 -0.32 -10.48 -22.95
CA GLU A 30 -0.26 -10.54 -24.41
C GLU A 30 -1.33 -9.68 -25.11
N VAL A 31 -2.47 -9.47 -24.48
CA VAL A 31 -3.59 -8.66 -25.02
C VAL A 31 -3.34 -7.17 -24.85
N GLY A 32 -2.70 -6.75 -23.75
CA GLY A 32 -2.46 -5.34 -23.41
C GLY A 32 -1.34 -4.63 -24.21
N ARG A 33 -1.16 -4.90 -25.50
CA ARG A 33 -0.01 -4.48 -26.37
C ARG A 33 0.22 -2.97 -26.54
N ALA A 34 -0.32 -2.12 -25.66
CA ALA A 34 -0.28 -0.65 -25.75
C ALA A 34 -0.92 -0.08 -27.03
N GLU A 35 -1.61 -0.91 -27.81
CA GLU A 35 -2.28 -0.52 -29.05
C GLU A 35 -3.58 0.23 -28.73
N ILE A 36 -3.98 1.13 -29.63
CA ILE A 36 -5.27 1.82 -29.51
C ILE A 36 -6.36 0.81 -29.87
N VAL A 37 -7.21 0.46 -28.91
CA VAL A 37 -8.33 -0.48 -29.11
C VAL A 37 -9.67 0.24 -29.33
N GLY A 38 -9.70 1.54 -29.09
CA GLY A 38 -10.87 2.37 -29.30
C GLY A 38 -10.55 3.84 -29.18
N TYR A 39 -11.44 4.67 -29.71
CA TYR A 39 -11.40 6.11 -29.53
C TYR A 39 -12.80 6.67 -29.48
N GLU A 40 -12.95 7.80 -28.81
CA GLU A 40 -14.12 8.66 -28.90
C GLU A 40 -13.70 10.10 -29.10
N ILE A 41 -14.60 10.89 -29.67
CA ILE A 41 -14.35 12.30 -29.95
C ILE A 41 -15.47 13.08 -29.29
N GLY A 42 -15.11 13.89 -28.31
CA GLY A 42 -16.05 14.65 -27.50
C GLY A 42 -15.62 16.09 -27.33
N THR A 43 -16.35 16.80 -26.48
CA THR A 43 -15.95 18.12 -26.01
C THR A 43 -15.72 18.07 -24.52
N ALA A 44 -14.55 18.53 -24.06
CA ALA A 44 -14.22 18.65 -22.65
C ALA A 44 -13.81 20.10 -22.32
N GLU A 45 -13.78 20.40 -21.02
CA GLU A 45 -13.37 21.72 -20.52
C GLU A 45 -11.85 21.83 -20.49
N GLU A 46 -11.33 22.90 -21.10
CA GLU A 46 -9.91 23.22 -21.14
C GLU A 46 -9.68 24.69 -20.77
N GLY A 47 -8.72 24.95 -19.90
CA GLY A 47 -8.37 26.31 -19.51
C GLY A 47 -7.18 26.33 -18.56
N ALA A 48 -6.54 27.49 -18.43
CA ALA A 48 -5.42 27.67 -17.51
C ALA A 48 -5.83 27.55 -16.03
N ASN A 49 -7.11 27.76 -15.72
CA ASN A 49 -7.72 27.58 -14.40
C ASN A 49 -9.25 27.40 -14.53
N ILE A 50 -9.90 27.09 -13.40
CA ILE A 50 -11.34 26.79 -13.33
C ILE A 50 -12.25 27.93 -13.83
N ASP A 51 -11.79 29.19 -13.73
CA ASP A 51 -12.55 30.37 -14.17
C ASP A 51 -12.43 30.64 -15.67
N LYS A 52 -11.46 30.01 -16.35
CA LYS A 52 -11.16 30.23 -17.78
C LYS A 52 -11.36 28.96 -18.61
N LEU A 53 -12.26 28.09 -18.19
CA LEU A 53 -12.59 26.86 -18.90
C LEU A 53 -13.38 27.17 -20.18
N GLN A 54 -12.95 26.58 -21.29
CA GLN A 54 -13.62 26.62 -22.58
C GLN A 54 -13.86 25.20 -23.06
N LYS A 55 -15.00 24.95 -23.72
CA LYS A 55 -15.23 23.66 -24.36
C LYS A 55 -14.37 23.53 -25.61
N LYS A 56 -13.47 22.55 -25.61
CA LYS A 56 -12.61 22.21 -26.74
C LYS A 56 -12.88 20.78 -27.17
N ARG A 57 -12.59 20.49 -28.44
CA ARG A 57 -12.77 19.16 -29.01
C ARG A 57 -11.56 18.29 -28.65
N PHE A 58 -11.81 17.17 -28.00
CA PHE A 58 -10.79 16.20 -27.62
C PHE A 58 -11.04 14.85 -28.29
N MET A 59 -9.95 14.13 -28.53
CA MET A 59 -9.99 12.71 -28.87
C MET A 59 -9.50 11.95 -27.64
N GLU A 60 -10.35 11.11 -27.10
CA GLU A 60 -10.00 10.19 -26.04
C GLU A 60 -9.74 8.82 -26.65
N ILE A 61 -8.71 8.13 -26.17
CA ILE A 61 -8.32 6.82 -26.68
C ILE A 61 -8.20 5.84 -25.52
N TRP A 62 -8.56 4.58 -25.77
CA TRP A 62 -8.28 3.50 -24.85
C TRP A 62 -7.10 2.69 -25.35
N ARG A 63 -6.11 2.53 -24.47
CA ARG A 63 -4.93 1.70 -24.67
C ARG A 63 -4.76 0.78 -23.46
N PRO A 64 -5.19 -0.49 -23.54
CA PRO A 64 -4.86 -1.44 -22.51
C PRO A 64 -3.34 -1.58 -22.47
N PHE A 65 -2.75 -1.38 -21.29
CA PHE A 65 -1.33 -1.53 -21.05
C PHE A 65 -1.16 -2.39 -19.81
N ASP A 66 -0.81 -3.65 -20.00
CA ASP A 66 -0.66 -4.62 -18.91
C ASP A 66 0.63 -5.42 -19.11
N PHE A 67 1.32 -5.71 -18.00
CA PHE A 67 2.54 -6.51 -18.01
C PHE A 67 2.76 -7.16 -16.64
N ILE A 68 3.27 -8.40 -16.66
CA ILE A 68 3.59 -9.13 -15.45
C ILE A 68 4.98 -8.73 -14.96
N TYR A 69 5.04 -8.16 -13.76
CA TYR A 69 6.30 -7.94 -13.06
C TYR A 69 6.87 -9.25 -12.50
N HIS A 70 7.84 -9.82 -13.21
CA HIS A 70 8.68 -10.88 -12.67
C HIS A 70 9.90 -10.26 -11.99
N HIS A 71 9.81 -10.02 -10.67
CA HIS A 71 10.86 -9.39 -9.87
C HIS A 71 11.25 -10.23 -8.66
N SER A 72 12.47 -10.05 -8.17
CA SER A 72 12.98 -10.68 -6.95
C SER A 72 13.01 -9.67 -5.81
N TYR A 73 12.65 -10.10 -4.60
CA TYR A 73 12.85 -9.33 -3.38
C TYR A 73 14.31 -9.37 -2.88
N GLY A 74 15.18 -10.15 -3.53
CA GLY A 74 16.62 -10.18 -3.26
C GLY A 74 16.94 -10.51 -1.80
N MET A 75 17.87 -9.77 -1.21
CA MET A 75 18.37 -10.00 0.16
C MET A 75 17.30 -9.78 1.25
N VAL A 76 16.18 -9.14 0.95
CA VAL A 76 15.08 -8.94 1.91
C VAL A 76 13.94 -9.95 1.73
N SER A 77 14.10 -10.96 0.88
CA SER A 77 13.10 -12.04 0.68
C SER A 77 12.58 -12.69 1.98
N PRO A 78 13.42 -12.94 3.02
CA PRO A 78 12.93 -13.54 4.26
C PRO A 78 11.84 -12.75 4.98
N PHE A 79 11.71 -11.44 4.74
CA PHE A 79 10.58 -10.67 5.23
C PHE A 79 9.27 -11.09 4.59
N PHE A 80 9.24 -11.15 3.27
CA PHE A 80 8.07 -11.54 2.50
C PHE A 80 7.72 -13.01 2.71
N GLU A 81 8.72 -13.88 2.87
CA GLU A 81 8.51 -15.27 3.30
C GLU A 81 7.91 -15.34 4.71
N GLY A 82 8.39 -14.52 5.65
CA GLY A 82 7.80 -14.39 6.99
C GLY A 82 6.33 -14.00 6.94
N LEU A 83 5.93 -13.08 6.04
CA LEU A 83 4.53 -12.70 5.86
C LEU A 83 3.64 -13.89 5.47
N LEU A 84 4.13 -14.80 4.62
CA LEU A 84 3.41 -16.04 4.25
C LEU A 84 3.12 -16.92 5.48
N ASP A 85 4.04 -16.93 6.44
CA ASP A 85 3.93 -17.69 7.68
C ASP A 85 3.29 -16.87 8.83
N LYS A 86 2.73 -15.69 8.55
CA LYS A 86 2.18 -14.73 9.52
C LYS A 86 3.18 -14.34 10.62
N LYS A 87 4.45 -14.21 10.26
CA LYS A 87 5.54 -13.73 11.12
C LYS A 87 6.05 -12.39 10.63
N LEU A 88 6.10 -11.41 11.53
CA LEU A 88 6.63 -10.09 11.22
C LEU A 88 8.15 -10.12 11.38
N MET A 89 8.87 -10.29 10.29
CA MET A 89 10.32 -10.31 10.32
C MET A 89 10.89 -8.89 10.15
N GLY A 90 11.99 -8.61 10.83
CA GLY A 90 12.82 -7.43 10.61
C GLY A 90 14.29 -7.82 10.63
N THR A 91 15.16 -6.82 10.56
CA THR A 91 16.60 -7.05 10.68
C THR A 91 17.23 -6.24 11.81
N ARG A 92 18.28 -6.78 12.42
CA ARG A 92 19.06 -6.14 13.48
C ARG A 92 20.52 -6.05 13.08
N CYS A 93 21.15 -4.90 13.28
CA CYS A 93 22.60 -4.79 13.11
C CYS A 93 23.32 -5.40 14.33
N PRO A 94 24.21 -6.40 14.16
CA PRO A 94 24.94 -6.98 15.28
C PRO A 94 25.92 -6.00 15.95
N LYS A 95 26.33 -4.94 15.23
CA LYS A 95 27.32 -3.96 15.70
C LYS A 95 26.73 -2.80 16.50
N CYS A 96 25.69 -2.14 16.01
CA CYS A 96 25.05 -1.02 16.73
C CYS A 96 23.77 -1.40 17.47
N GLY A 97 23.20 -2.57 17.21
CA GLY A 97 21.98 -3.05 17.83
C GLY A 97 20.67 -2.46 17.25
N ASP A 98 20.73 -1.51 16.32
CA ASP A 98 19.54 -0.95 15.66
C ASP A 98 18.71 -2.06 15.00
N ARG A 99 17.38 -1.93 15.07
CA ARG A 99 16.43 -2.81 14.41
C ARG A 99 15.67 -2.06 13.32
N PHE A 100 15.40 -2.74 12.22
CA PHE A 100 14.87 -2.15 10.99
C PHE A 100 13.55 -2.80 10.57
N MET A 101 12.55 -1.94 10.35
CA MET A 101 11.30 -2.24 9.68
C MET A 101 10.91 -1.00 8.85
N PRO A 102 10.87 -1.05 7.50
CA PRO A 102 11.15 -2.20 6.64
C PRO A 102 12.58 -2.78 6.84
N PRO A 103 12.79 -4.08 6.60
CA PRO A 103 14.10 -4.72 6.74
C PRO A 103 15.12 -4.10 5.78
N ARG A 104 16.38 -4.13 6.17
CA ARG A 104 17.53 -3.81 5.30
C ARG A 104 18.52 -4.93 5.39
N ALA A 105 19.22 -5.24 4.30
CA ALA A 105 20.29 -6.23 4.29
C ALA A 105 21.55 -5.75 5.02
N ASN A 106 21.82 -4.44 4.99
CA ASN A 106 23.00 -3.82 5.58
C ASN A 106 22.63 -2.59 6.41
N CYS A 107 23.39 -2.36 7.48
CA CYS A 107 23.24 -1.18 8.32
C CYS A 107 23.69 0.09 7.59
N TRP A 108 22.87 1.14 7.65
CA TRP A 108 23.14 2.43 7.01
C TRP A 108 24.09 3.33 7.82
N ARG A 109 24.33 3.04 9.10
CA ARG A 109 25.21 3.89 9.93
C ARG A 109 26.62 3.90 9.35
N PRO A 110 27.23 5.09 9.15
CA PRO A 110 28.61 5.19 8.70
C PRO A 110 29.61 4.42 9.59
N SER A 111 29.39 4.43 10.91
CA SER A 111 30.22 3.68 11.87
C SER A 111 30.11 2.16 11.72
N CYS A 112 29.03 1.66 11.12
CA CYS A 112 28.81 0.25 10.86
C CYS A 112 29.35 -0.21 9.51
N LYS A 113 29.71 0.71 8.60
CA LYS A 113 30.37 0.40 7.31
C LYS A 113 29.65 -0.71 6.53
N LEU A 114 28.33 -0.59 6.35
CA LEU A 114 27.50 -1.57 5.65
C LEU A 114 27.50 -2.99 6.29
N GLN A 115 27.71 -3.08 7.60
CA GLN A 115 27.57 -4.33 8.36
C GLN A 115 26.28 -5.06 7.97
N GLU A 116 26.41 -6.31 7.53
CA GLU A 116 25.27 -7.19 7.25
C GLU A 116 24.44 -7.39 8.52
N THR A 117 23.13 -7.32 8.37
CA THR A 117 22.19 -7.43 9.48
C THR A 117 21.68 -8.86 9.63
N GLU A 118 21.31 -9.22 10.85
CA GLU A 118 20.74 -10.52 11.19
C GLU A 118 19.22 -10.45 11.24
N TRP A 119 18.53 -11.52 10.85
CA TRP A 119 17.08 -11.60 10.90
C TRP A 119 16.57 -11.76 12.33
N VAL A 120 15.52 -11.03 12.67
CA VAL A 120 14.84 -11.12 13.98
C VAL A 120 13.34 -11.08 13.77
N GLU A 121 12.61 -11.85 14.57
CA GLU A 121 11.14 -11.72 14.65
C GLU A 121 10.80 -10.49 15.49
N LEU A 122 9.90 -9.65 14.97
CA LEU A 122 9.46 -8.40 15.59
C LEU A 122 8.11 -8.58 16.29
N PRO A 123 7.84 -7.80 17.36
CA PRO A 123 6.54 -7.81 18.00
C PRO A 123 5.46 -7.25 17.06
N LEU A 124 4.22 -7.74 17.21
CA LEU A 124 3.04 -7.25 16.47
C LEU A 124 2.43 -5.99 17.10
N ARG A 125 3.28 -5.09 17.60
CA ARG A 125 2.90 -3.87 18.29
C ARG A 125 3.75 -2.71 17.78
N GLY A 126 3.16 -1.52 17.75
CA GLY A 126 3.87 -0.33 17.33
C GLY A 126 3.14 0.95 17.68
N THR A 127 3.60 2.02 17.06
CA THR A 127 3.07 3.37 17.21
C THR A 127 2.78 3.95 15.84
N LEU A 128 1.58 4.52 15.66
CA LEU A 128 1.23 5.29 14.47
C LEU A 128 1.94 6.64 14.52
N HIS A 129 3.06 6.79 13.81
CA HIS A 129 3.86 8.00 13.83
C HIS A 129 3.17 9.18 13.13
N THR A 130 2.57 8.92 11.97
CA THR A 130 1.74 9.88 11.22
C THR A 130 0.83 9.12 10.26
N PHE A 131 -0.19 9.77 9.71
CA PHE A 131 -1.16 9.14 8.80
C PHE A 131 -1.71 10.11 7.76
N SER A 132 -2.34 9.55 6.73
CA SER A 132 -3.11 10.28 5.72
C SER A 132 -4.45 9.57 5.46
N ILE A 133 -5.53 10.36 5.43
CA ILE A 133 -6.85 9.90 5.01
C ILE A 133 -6.94 10.13 3.50
N MET A 134 -7.06 9.05 2.75
CA MET A 134 -7.03 9.09 1.29
C MET A 134 -8.45 9.15 0.72
N TYR A 135 -8.69 10.21 -0.07
CA TYR A 135 -9.92 10.40 -0.86
C TYR A 135 -9.69 10.11 -2.35
N PHE A 136 -8.43 9.98 -2.76
CA PHE A 136 -7.97 9.70 -4.11
C PHE A 136 -6.71 8.82 -4.05
N ALA A 137 -6.51 7.99 -5.06
CA ALA A 137 -5.36 7.09 -5.16
C ALA A 137 -5.03 6.80 -6.63
N GLY A 138 -3.93 6.08 -6.87
CA GLY A 138 -3.66 5.54 -8.20
C GLY A 138 -4.73 4.52 -8.62
N THR A 139 -4.94 4.37 -9.93
CA THR A 139 -5.99 3.54 -10.53
C THR A 139 -6.17 2.16 -9.89
N PRO A 140 -5.10 1.38 -9.59
CA PRO A 140 -5.25 0.06 -8.96
C PRO A 140 -5.92 0.06 -7.58
N PHE A 141 -5.88 1.19 -6.88
CA PHE A 141 -6.35 1.34 -5.50
C PHE A 141 -7.66 2.11 -5.37
N LEU A 142 -8.21 2.68 -6.45
CA LEU A 142 -9.44 3.47 -6.40
C LEU A 142 -10.61 2.71 -5.78
N ARG A 143 -10.74 1.42 -6.12
CA ARG A 143 -11.77 0.53 -5.55
C ARG A 143 -11.72 0.38 -4.02
N LEU A 144 -10.57 0.66 -3.41
CA LEU A 144 -10.32 0.53 -1.97
C LEU A 144 -10.70 1.78 -1.16
N LEU A 145 -11.00 2.90 -1.84
CA LEU A 145 -11.22 4.19 -1.19
C LEU A 145 -12.61 4.32 -0.55
N PRO A 146 -12.79 5.01 0.58
CA PRO A 146 -11.77 5.69 1.34
C PRO A 146 -10.81 4.70 2.03
N ALA A 147 -9.57 5.14 2.20
CA ALA A 147 -8.51 4.34 2.80
C ALA A 147 -7.64 5.20 3.71
N ILE A 148 -7.03 4.60 4.73
CA ILE A 148 -6.05 5.27 5.59
C ILE A 148 -4.72 4.56 5.45
N ILE A 149 -3.66 5.34 5.22
CA ILE A 149 -2.28 4.87 5.32
C ILE A 149 -1.60 5.53 6.51
N GLY A 150 -0.81 4.76 7.23
CA GLY A 150 -0.07 5.19 8.40
C GLY A 150 1.41 4.84 8.29
N TYR A 151 2.28 5.76 8.72
CA TYR A 151 3.66 5.42 9.02
C TYR A 151 3.71 4.79 10.41
N VAL A 152 3.93 3.49 10.47
CA VAL A 152 3.94 2.72 11.72
C VAL A 152 5.37 2.41 12.11
N ARG A 153 5.76 2.83 13.32
CA ARG A 153 7.02 2.43 13.95
C ARG A 153 6.76 1.21 14.82
N VAL A 154 7.27 0.06 14.40
CA VAL A 154 7.20 -1.19 15.17
C VAL A 154 8.02 -1.05 16.45
N GLU A 155 7.55 -1.64 17.55
CA GLU A 155 8.21 -1.55 18.85
C GLU A 155 9.67 -2.05 18.76
N GLY A 156 10.59 -1.21 19.23
CA GLY A 156 12.04 -1.48 19.18
C GLY A 156 12.71 -1.21 17.83
N CYS A 157 11.97 -0.81 16.79
CA CYS A 157 12.53 -0.41 15.50
C CYS A 157 12.76 1.11 15.38
N ASN A 158 13.79 1.48 14.63
CA ASN A 158 14.20 2.88 14.46
C ASN A 158 13.56 3.57 13.24
N MET A 159 12.77 2.84 12.45
CA MET A 159 12.15 3.31 11.21
C MET A 159 10.64 3.08 11.24
N ALA A 160 9.92 3.80 10.38
CA ALA A 160 8.50 3.60 10.17
C ALA A 160 8.23 3.06 8.76
N MET A 161 7.26 2.14 8.65
CA MET A 161 6.79 1.58 7.40
C MET A 161 5.38 2.10 7.11
N VAL A 162 5.08 2.35 5.84
CA VAL A 162 3.71 2.67 5.41
C VAL A 162 2.86 1.41 5.43
N ILE A 163 1.79 1.41 6.23
CA ILE A 163 0.86 0.29 6.40
C ILE A 163 -0.57 0.82 6.38
N PHE A 164 -1.53 0.04 5.87
CA PHE A 164 -2.95 0.40 5.96
C PHE A 164 -3.43 0.40 7.41
N VAL A 165 -4.25 1.40 7.76
CA VAL A 165 -4.93 1.47 9.07
C VAL A 165 -6.39 1.10 8.88
N LYS A 166 -6.90 0.15 9.67
CA LYS A 166 -8.28 -0.36 9.61
C LYS A 166 -8.93 -0.35 10.98
N GLU A 167 -10.23 -0.65 11.03
CA GLU A 167 -11.03 -0.83 12.26
C GLU A 167 -10.94 0.42 13.18
N VAL A 168 -11.01 1.60 12.57
CA VAL A 168 -10.91 2.88 13.28
C VAL A 168 -11.71 3.95 12.58
N ASP A 169 -12.46 4.69 13.38
CA ASP A 169 -13.09 5.94 12.98
C ASP A 169 -12.02 6.96 12.56
N PRO A 170 -11.99 7.39 11.28
CA PRO A 170 -10.96 8.31 10.79
C PRO A 170 -10.94 9.65 11.54
N THR A 171 -12.05 10.05 12.18
CA THR A 171 -12.14 11.29 12.96
C THR A 171 -11.45 11.20 14.33
N LYS A 172 -11.09 9.98 14.76
CA LYS A 172 -10.48 9.68 16.06
C LYS A 172 -9.00 9.29 15.97
N LEU A 173 -8.44 9.14 14.77
CA LEU A 173 -7.03 8.75 14.56
C LEU A 173 -6.08 9.77 15.18
N GLN A 174 -5.09 9.38 15.98
CA GLN A 174 -4.12 10.35 16.55
C GLN A 174 -2.69 9.93 16.24
N CYS A 175 -1.82 10.92 15.98
CA CYS A 175 -0.38 10.64 15.96
C CYS A 175 0.06 10.14 17.34
N ASP A 176 1.05 9.26 17.33
CA ASP A 176 1.58 8.55 18.48
C ASP A 176 0.60 7.60 19.18
N MET A 177 -0.55 7.26 18.57
CA MET A 177 -1.43 6.23 19.13
C MET A 177 -0.78 4.84 19.04
N PRO A 178 -0.93 3.99 20.08
CA PRO A 178 -0.50 2.61 20.02
C PRO A 178 -1.37 1.81 19.04
N VAL A 179 -0.73 0.95 18.26
CA VAL A 179 -1.38 0.10 17.27
C VAL A 179 -0.92 -1.34 17.38
N GLU A 180 -1.80 -2.26 16.97
CA GLU A 180 -1.52 -3.69 16.83
C GLU A 180 -1.44 -4.04 15.34
N ILE A 181 -0.47 -4.88 14.98
CA ILE A 181 -0.26 -5.33 13.61
C ILE A 181 -0.99 -6.66 13.44
N LYS A 182 -1.85 -6.72 12.42
CA LYS A 182 -2.62 -7.92 12.06
C LYS A 182 -2.25 -8.36 10.64
N PHE A 183 -2.39 -9.66 10.40
CA PHE A 183 -2.25 -10.26 9.08
C PHE A 183 -3.63 -10.44 8.45
N ILE A 184 -3.69 -10.36 7.12
CA ILE A 184 -4.85 -10.83 6.37
C ILE A 184 -4.99 -12.37 6.49
N ASP A 185 -6.15 -12.89 6.09
CA ASP A 185 -6.44 -14.32 6.22
C ASP A 185 -5.51 -15.18 5.37
N GLU A 186 -5.27 -14.77 4.13
CA GLU A 186 -4.43 -15.46 3.14
C GLU A 186 -3.30 -14.55 2.62
N PRO A 187 -2.16 -14.47 3.35
CA PRO A 187 -0.99 -13.70 2.91
C PRO A 187 -0.42 -14.21 1.58
N LYS A 188 0.16 -13.29 0.79
CA LYS A 188 0.72 -13.55 -0.55
C LYS A 188 2.22 -13.24 -0.66
N GLY A 189 2.85 -12.79 0.43
CA GLY A 189 4.23 -12.29 0.43
C GLY A 189 4.31 -10.88 -0.12
N ASP A 190 3.34 -10.02 0.23
CA ASP A 190 3.24 -8.62 -0.20
C ASP A 190 3.13 -7.69 1.03
N PRO A 191 3.68 -6.47 0.99
CA PRO A 191 3.58 -5.52 2.12
C PRO A 191 2.13 -5.25 2.58
N THR A 192 1.14 -5.43 1.70
CA THR A 192 -0.28 -5.24 2.01
C THR A 192 -0.93 -6.44 2.74
N ASP A 193 -0.18 -7.52 2.97
CA ASP A 193 -0.62 -8.66 3.80
C ASP A 193 -0.76 -8.30 5.28
N ILE A 194 -0.20 -7.16 5.69
CA ILE A 194 -0.33 -6.62 7.03
C ILE A 194 -1.12 -5.31 7.03
N TYR A 195 -1.88 -5.10 8.10
CA TYR A 195 -2.56 -3.85 8.41
C TYR A 195 -2.45 -3.58 9.91
N VAL A 196 -2.73 -2.34 10.31
CA VAL A 196 -2.76 -1.98 11.73
C VAL A 196 -4.14 -1.57 12.17
N VAL A 197 -4.42 -1.84 13.44
CA VAL A 197 -5.64 -1.41 14.13
C VAL A 197 -5.25 -0.70 15.43
N PRO A 198 -6.11 0.13 16.03
CA PRO A 198 -5.87 0.69 17.35
C PRO A 198 -5.59 -0.41 18.38
N ALA A 199 -4.60 -0.21 19.26
CA ALA A 199 -4.32 -1.17 20.31
C ALA A 199 -5.53 -1.34 21.25
N LYS A 200 -5.70 -2.55 21.78
CA LYS A 200 -6.87 -2.88 22.62
C LYS A 200 -6.97 -1.94 23.82
N GLY A 201 -8.14 -1.31 23.99
CA GLY A 201 -8.44 -0.41 25.10
C GLY A 201 -7.89 1.01 24.93
N TRP A 202 -7.24 1.32 23.82
CA TRP A 202 -6.86 2.68 23.50
C TRP A 202 -8.11 3.55 23.28
N LYS A 203 -8.06 4.78 23.80
CA LYS A 203 -9.09 5.81 23.61
C LYS A 203 -8.42 7.09 23.11
N PRO A 204 -9.06 7.82 22.19
CA PRO A 204 -8.55 9.10 21.73
C PRO A 204 -8.50 10.08 22.90
N VAL A 205 -7.43 10.87 22.96
CA VAL A 205 -7.31 11.97 23.93
C VAL A 205 -8.09 13.17 23.39
N GLU A 206 -9.11 13.62 24.11
CA GLU A 206 -10.08 14.61 23.60
C GLU A 206 -9.41 15.94 23.18
N ASP A 207 -8.43 16.42 23.96
CA ASP A 207 -7.76 17.72 23.76
C ASP A 207 -6.47 17.65 22.91
N ARG A 208 -6.08 16.47 22.43
CA ARG A 208 -4.78 16.27 21.75
C ARG A 208 -4.85 16.43 20.24
N PHE A 209 -5.98 16.86 19.67
CA PHE A 209 -6.25 16.64 18.25
C PHE A 209 -6.33 17.89 17.38
N SER A 210 -5.70 17.80 16.20
CA SER A 210 -5.48 18.87 15.21
C SER A 210 -6.72 19.33 14.44
N TRP A 211 -7.90 18.79 14.77
CA TRP A 211 -9.13 19.05 14.02
C TRP A 211 -10.21 19.49 15.00
N ASP A 212 -10.57 20.75 14.86
CA ASP A 212 -11.78 21.32 15.43
C ASP A 212 -13.05 20.65 14.87
N GLU A 213 -14.20 21.07 15.37
CA GLU A 213 -15.50 20.56 14.93
C GLU A 213 -15.69 20.67 13.40
N GLU A 214 -15.24 21.77 12.81
CA GLU A 214 -15.27 21.99 11.36
C GLU A 214 -14.38 20.98 10.62
N GLY A 215 -13.17 20.72 11.10
CA GLY A 215 -12.25 19.74 10.55
C GLY A 215 -12.83 18.33 10.57
N ARG A 216 -13.49 17.93 11.66
CA ARG A 216 -14.18 16.63 11.76
C ARG A 216 -15.35 16.54 10.78
N ALA A 217 -16.18 17.57 10.70
CA ALA A 217 -17.29 17.63 9.75
C ALA A 217 -16.80 17.54 8.30
N ARG A 218 -15.68 18.20 7.98
CA ARG A 218 -15.04 18.14 6.66
C ARG A 218 -14.55 16.72 6.32
N ILE A 219 -13.91 16.04 7.27
CA ILE A 219 -13.47 14.64 7.07
C ILE A 219 -14.67 13.75 6.74
N VAL A 220 -15.72 13.81 7.57
CA VAL A 220 -16.94 13.00 7.37
C VAL A 220 -17.59 13.30 6.01
N ARG A 221 -17.73 14.58 5.64
CA ARG A 221 -18.26 14.99 4.33
C ARG A 221 -17.44 14.41 3.18
N ASN A 222 -16.12 14.51 3.25
CA ASN A 222 -15.24 14.01 2.20
C ASN A 222 -15.30 12.48 2.11
N LEU A 223 -15.31 11.77 3.25
CA LEU A 223 -15.46 10.30 3.28
C LEU A 223 -16.77 9.86 2.62
N LYS A 224 -17.89 10.52 2.95
CA LYS A 224 -19.21 10.23 2.35
C LYS A 224 -19.21 10.46 0.85
N SER A 225 -18.70 11.61 0.41
CA SER A 225 -18.61 11.95 -1.02
C SER A 225 -17.70 10.97 -1.79
N THR A 226 -16.55 10.60 -1.24
CA THR A 226 -15.64 9.59 -1.81
C THR A 226 -16.32 8.23 -1.90
N LYS A 227 -17.01 7.80 -0.83
CA LYS A 227 -17.74 6.52 -0.82
C LYS A 227 -18.81 6.51 -1.90
N GLU A 228 -19.67 7.51 -1.95
CA GLU A 228 -20.76 7.62 -2.92
C GLU A 228 -20.25 7.57 -4.37
N HIS A 229 -19.19 8.32 -4.66
CA HIS A 229 -18.59 8.34 -5.99
C HIS A 229 -18.08 6.95 -6.40
N TRP A 230 -17.27 6.30 -5.56
CA TRP A 230 -16.68 5.01 -5.90
C TRP A 230 -17.68 3.84 -5.84
N ASP A 231 -18.72 3.95 -5.04
CA ASP A 231 -19.84 2.98 -5.04
C ASP A 231 -20.63 3.04 -6.35
N LYS A 232 -20.77 4.22 -6.97
CA LYS A 232 -21.38 4.37 -8.30
C LYS A 232 -20.52 3.73 -9.39
N VAL A 233 -19.19 3.81 -9.26
CA VAL A 233 -18.23 3.30 -10.28
C VAL A 233 -17.99 1.80 -10.14
N TYR A 234 -17.80 1.30 -8.92
CA TYR A 234 -17.37 -0.08 -8.64
C TYR A 234 -18.43 -0.95 -7.95
N GLY A 235 -19.60 -0.40 -7.61
CA GLY A 235 -20.63 -1.07 -6.84
C GLY A 235 -20.45 -0.95 -5.32
N LYS A 236 -21.53 -1.23 -4.57
CA LYS A 236 -21.58 -1.08 -3.11
C LYS A 236 -20.84 -2.17 -2.33
N ASP A 237 -20.66 -3.35 -2.92
CA ASP A 237 -20.01 -4.51 -2.29
C ASP A 237 -18.48 -4.50 -2.41
N ARG A 238 -17.91 -3.39 -2.88
CA ARG A 238 -16.46 -3.25 -3.03
C ARG A 238 -15.77 -3.21 -1.66
N PRO A 239 -14.53 -3.72 -1.56
CA PRO A 239 -13.77 -3.64 -0.32
C PRO A 239 -13.41 -2.18 -0.02
N MET A 240 -13.69 -1.71 1.20
CA MET A 240 -13.23 -0.41 1.70
C MET A 240 -12.15 -0.61 2.76
N MET A 241 -11.18 0.30 2.82
CA MET A 241 -10.07 0.22 3.77
C MET A 241 -10.18 1.21 4.92
N ALA A 242 -11.20 2.07 4.92
CA ALA A 242 -11.53 2.97 6.02
C ALA A 242 -13.03 2.93 6.32
N GLU A 243 -13.39 3.13 7.59
CA GLU A 243 -14.77 3.31 8.01
C GLU A 243 -15.29 4.68 7.57
N VAL A 244 -16.59 4.76 7.31
CA VAL A 244 -17.28 6.03 7.02
C VAL A 244 -18.29 6.26 8.14
N PRO A 245 -18.03 7.20 9.06
CA PRO A 245 -18.98 7.54 10.11
C PRO A 245 -20.32 8.00 9.55
N ASP A 246 -21.40 7.68 10.26
CA ASP A 246 -22.77 8.06 9.92
C ASP A 246 -23.02 9.57 9.94
#